data_AF-A0A2Z4HJG3-F1
#
_entry.id   AF-A0A2Z4HJG3-F1
#
_cell.length_a   1.000
_cell.length_b   1.000
_cell.length_c   1.000
_cell.angle_alpha   90.00
_cell.angle_beta   90.00
_cell.angle_gamma   90.00
#
_symmetry.space_group_name_H-M   'P 1'
#
loop_
_entity.id
_entity.type
_entity.pdbx_description
1 polymer ?
#
loop_
_entity_poly.entity_id
_entity_poly.type
_entity_poly.pdbx_seq_one_letter_code
_entity_poly.pdbx_strand_id
1 'polypeptide(L)' 'MRCAVLLMVSYVLMSFLISHAQDVENKRWKRWCNISAAYPGQCGDNGNKQCKQDLKNKNPYECSCGNKIQTRICHCTYCL' A
#
# COMPACT_ATOMS: atom_id res chain seq x y z
N MET A 1 12.82 -41.45 13.65
CA MET A 1 13.14 -40.00 13.76
C MET A 1 13.31 -39.29 12.42
N ARG A 2 13.92 -39.92 11.39
CA ARG A 2 14.09 -39.31 10.05
C ARG A 2 12.78 -38.82 9.39
N CYS A 3 11.69 -39.58 9.52
CA CYS A 3 10.38 -39.19 8.96
C CYS A 3 9.78 -37.94 9.61
N ALA A 4 9.95 -37.77 10.92
CA ALA A 4 9.45 -36.59 11.63
C ALA A 4 10.20 -35.31 11.18
N VAL A 5 11.52 -35.42 10.95
CA VAL A 5 12.32 -34.32 10.41
C VAL A 5 11.86 -33.94 9.01
N LEU A 6 11.61 -34.92 8.13
CA LEU A 6 11.10 -34.66 6.77
C LEU A 6 9.72 -33.98 6.77
N LEU A 7 8.83 -34.38 7.69
CA LEU A 7 7.52 -33.76 7.84
C LEU A 7 7.61 -32.31 8.37
N MET A 8 8.53 -32.04 9.30
CA MET A 8 8.75 -30.68 9.78
C MET A 8 9.32 -29.78 8.68
N VAL A 9 10.28 -30.29 7.90
CA VAL A 9 10.86 -29.56 6.77
C VAL A 9 9.81 -29.26 5.70
N SER A 10 8.95 -30.24 5.36
CA SER A 10 7.88 -30.01 4.37
C SER A 10 6.86 -29.00 4.88
N TYR A 11 6.51 -29.04 6.17
CA TYR A 11 5.58 -28.08 6.77
C TYR A 11 6.13 -26.64 6.74
N VAL A 12 7.42 -26.45 7.08
CA VAL A 12 8.08 -25.13 7.02
C VAL A 12 8.11 -24.61 5.58
N LEU A 13 8.44 -25.45 4.60
CA LEU A 13 8.45 -25.06 3.19
C LEU A 13 7.06 -24.66 2.70
N MET A 14 6.02 -25.44 3.01
CA MET A 14 4.65 -25.11 2.62
C MET A 14 4.17 -23.81 3.28
N SER A 15 4.48 -23.61 4.56
CA SER A 15 4.11 -22.38 5.29
C SER A 15 4.77 -21.16 4.65
N PHE A 16 6.06 -21.28 4.29
CA PHE A 16 6.79 -20.22 3.60
C PHE A 16 6.18 -19.89 2.22
N LEU A 17 5.81 -20.90 1.44
CA LEU A 17 5.16 -20.71 0.14
C LEU A 17 3.79 -20.02 0.28
N ILE A 18 2.99 -20.38 1.28
CA ILE A 18 1.68 -19.78 1.54
C ILE A 18 1.84 -18.30 1.95
N SER A 19 2.77 -17.99 2.85
CA SER A 19 3.04 -16.60 3.26
C SER A 19 3.49 -15.74 2.08
N HIS A 20 4.39 -16.26 1.24
CA HIS A 20 4.82 -15.56 0.03
C HIS A 20 3.69 -15.36 -0.98
N ALA A 21 2.79 -16.34 -1.14
CA ALA A 21 1.62 -16.20 -2.01
C ALA A 21 0.68 -15.10 -1.51
N GLN A 22 0.41 -15.02 -0.20
CA GLN A 22 -0.42 -13.97 0.39
C GLN A 22 0.16 -12.56 0.19
N ASP A 23 1.48 -12.39 0.32
CA ASP A 23 2.14 -11.10 0.05
C ASP A 23 2.04 -10.67 -1.42
N VAL A 24 2.07 -11.63 -2.35
CA VAL A 24 1.89 -11.37 -3.78
C VAL A 24 0.44 -11.01 -4.09
N GLU A 25 -0.53 -11.70 -3.49
CA GLU A 25 -1.95 -11.38 -3.66
C GLU A 25 -2.28 -9.99 -3.11
N ASN A 26 -1.77 -9.62 -1.93
CA ASN A 26 -1.97 -8.28 -1.35
C ASN A 26 -1.46 -7.13 -2.22
N LYS A 27 -0.47 -7.39 -3.09
CA LYS A 27 -0.01 -6.42 -4.09
C LYS A 27 -0.89 -6.42 -5.34
N ARG A 28 -1.49 -7.56 -5.70
CA ARG A 28 -2.37 -7.71 -6.88
C ARG A 28 -3.68 -6.93 -6.76
N TRP A 29 -4.22 -6.77 -5.55
CA TRP A 29 -5.46 -6.02 -5.31
C TRP A 29 -5.30 -4.49 -5.45
N LYS A 30 -4.07 -3.97 -5.53
CA LYS A 30 -3.80 -2.55 -5.69
C LYS A 30 -3.94 -2.18 -7.17
N ARG A 31 -5.07 -1.57 -7.53
CA ARG A 31 -5.31 -1.07 -8.89
C ARG A 31 -4.50 0.22 -9.10
N TRP A 32 -3.79 0.31 -10.21
CA TRP A 32 -3.18 1.57 -10.62
C TRP A 32 -4.28 2.58 -10.95
N CYS A 33 -4.27 3.75 -10.31
CA CYS A 33 -5.30 4.78 -10.46
C CYS A 33 -4.76 6.17 -10.76
N ASN A 34 -3.48 6.43 -10.45
CA ASN A 34 -2.75 7.67 -10.74
C ASN A 34 -3.57 8.96 -10.60
N ILE A 35 -3.91 9.31 -9.36
CA ILE A 35 -4.76 10.45 -9.03
C ILE A 35 -3.87 11.60 -8.57
N SER A 36 -4.06 12.78 -9.17
CA SER A 36 -3.44 14.02 -8.69
C SER A 36 -4.52 15.05 -8.40
N ALA A 37 -4.46 15.67 -7.23
CA ALA A 37 -5.39 16.72 -6.82
C ALA A 37 -4.66 17.82 -6.04
N ALA A 38 -5.06 19.08 -6.25
CA ALA A 38 -4.54 20.22 -5.54
C ALA A 38 -5.57 20.71 -4.51
N TYR A 39 -5.09 21.00 -3.31
CA TYR A 39 -5.88 21.50 -2.19
C TYR A 39 -5.22 22.77 -1.63
N PRO A 40 -6.01 23.71 -1.09
CA PRO A 40 -5.46 24.89 -0.42
C PRO A 40 -4.63 24.49 0.81
N GLY A 41 -3.55 25.24 1.08
CA GLY A 41 -2.68 25.02 2.23
C GLY A 41 -1.37 24.33 1.87
N GLN A 42 -0.70 23.75 2.88
CA GLN A 42 0.57 23.03 2.72
C GLN A 42 0.50 21.63 3.33
N CYS A 43 1.36 20.74 2.88
CA CYS A 43 1.74 19.51 3.56
C CYS A 43 2.39 19.87 4.90
N GLY A 44 1.68 19.59 5.99
CA GLY A 44 2.30 19.42 7.31
C GLY A 44 2.74 17.98 7.55
N ASP A 45 3.06 17.62 8.79
CA ASP A 45 3.55 16.28 9.18
C ASP A 45 2.60 15.14 8.79
N ASN A 46 1.30 15.43 8.72
CA ASN A 46 0.26 14.47 8.34
C ASN A 46 -0.26 14.66 6.90
N GLY A 47 0.47 15.39 6.04
CA GLY A 47 0.03 15.72 4.68
C GLY A 47 -0.41 14.51 3.86
N ASN A 48 0.34 13.40 3.92
CA ASN A 48 -0.01 12.16 3.19
C ASN A 48 -1.33 11.55 3.69
N LYS A 49 -1.57 11.56 5.01
CA LYS A 49 -2.82 11.05 5.60
C LYS A 49 -4.00 11.95 5.21
N GLN A 50 -3.78 13.25 5.20
CA GLN A 50 -4.81 14.20 4.81
C GLN A 50 -5.17 14.04 3.32
N CYS A 51 -4.17 13.85 2.45
CA CYS A 51 -4.40 13.51 1.04
C CYS A 51 -5.27 12.25 0.87
N LYS A 52 -5.04 11.20 1.69
CA LYS A 52 -5.88 10.00 1.67
C LYS A 52 -7.32 10.28 2.13
N GLN A 53 -7.50 11.15 3.12
CA GLN A 53 -8.83 11.55 3.60
C GLN A 53 -9.58 12.37 2.56
N ASP A 54 -8.93 13.36 1.96
CA ASP A 54 -9.52 14.24 0.94
C ASP A 54 -9.92 13.45 -0.32
N LEU A 55 -9.16 12.40 -0.64
CA LEU A 55 -9.40 11.50 -1.76
C LEU A 55 -10.11 10.20 -1.36
N LYS A 56 -10.68 10.09 -0.16
CA LYS A 56 -11.29 8.86 0.39
C LYS A 56 -12.22 8.14 -0.59
N ASN A 57 -13.02 8.89 -1.36
CA ASN A 57 -14.00 8.33 -2.31
C ASN A 57 -13.35 7.50 -3.44
N LYS A 58 -12.04 7.65 -3.66
CA LYS A 58 -11.26 6.92 -4.65
C LYS A 58 -10.53 5.70 -4.05
N ASN A 59 -10.70 5.45 -2.75
CA ASN A 59 -9.96 4.44 -1.98
C ASN A 59 -8.44 4.45 -2.23
N PRO A 60 -7.76 5.59 -2.06
CA PRO A 60 -6.34 5.68 -2.39
C PRO A 60 -5.50 4.91 -1.36
N TYR A 61 -4.62 4.05 -1.85
CA TYR A 61 -3.76 3.22 -1.02
C TYR A 61 -2.43 3.89 -0.72
N GLU A 62 -1.77 4.43 -1.74
CA GLU A 62 -0.44 5.03 -1.64
C GLU A 62 -0.50 6.44 -2.19
N CYS A 63 -0.33 7.42 -1.30
CA CYS A 63 -0.36 8.84 -1.62
C CYS A 63 0.86 9.55 -1.06
N SER A 64 1.40 10.48 -1.84
CA SER A 64 2.39 11.46 -1.44
C SER A 64 1.79 12.86 -1.44
N CYS A 65 2.32 13.69 -0.58
CA CYS A 65 1.99 15.09 -0.44
C CYS A 65 3.18 15.93 -0.92
N GLY A 66 2.95 16.87 -1.83
CA GLY A 66 3.92 17.85 -2.30
C GLY A 66 3.44 19.27 -2.04
N ASN A 67 4.36 20.18 -1.75
CA ASN A 67 4.07 21.60 -1.59
C ASN A 67 4.37 22.37 -2.88
N LYS A 68 3.44 23.21 -3.33
CA LYS A 68 3.66 24.15 -4.43
C LYS A 68 2.94 25.45 -4.11
N ILE A 69 3.66 26.58 -4.02
CA ILE A 69 3.15 27.95 -3.81
C ILE A 69 1.74 28.02 -3.17
N GLN A 70 1.68 27.97 -1.83
CA GLN A 70 0.42 28.03 -1.03
C GLN A 70 -0.63 26.94 -1.32
N THR A 71 -0.29 25.92 -2.11
CA THR A 71 -1.13 24.76 -2.38
C THR A 71 -0.42 23.45 -2.03
N ARG A 72 -1.22 22.52 -1.54
CA ARG A 72 -0.86 21.13 -1.32
C ARG A 72 -1.26 20.31 -2.53
N ILE A 73 -0.33 19.57 -3.08
CA ILE A 73 -0.55 18.61 -4.15
C ILE A 73 -0.56 17.21 -3.56
N CYS A 74 -1.65 16.50 -3.76
CA CYS A 74 -1.80 15.10 -3.41
C CYS A 74 -1.62 14.26 -4.66
N HIS A 75 -0.69 13.31 -4.64
CA HIS A 75 -0.44 12.38 -5.73
C HIS A 75 -0.58 10.95 -5.22
N CYS A 76 -1.51 10.17 -5.75
CA CYS A 76 -1.77 8.80 -5.34
C CYS A 76 -1.62 7.83 -6.51
N THR A 77 -0.73 6.84 -6.39
CA THR A 77 -0.38 5.94 -7.50
C THR A 77 -1.32 4.74 -7.57
N TYR A 78 -1.72 4.21 -6.42
CA TYR A 78 -2.53 3.00 -6.30
C TYR A 78 -3.80 3.23 -5.48
N CYS A 79 -4.87 2.51 -5.84
CA CYS A 79 -6.17 2.51 -5.18
C CYS A 79 -6.62 1.06 -4.92
N LEU A 80 -7.55 0.87 -3.97
CA LEU A 80 -8.19 -0.41 -3.65
C LEU A 80 -9.64 -0.46 -4.14
#